data_AF-A0AA38PLB9-F1
#
_entry.id   AF-A0AA38PLB9-F1
#
_cell.length_a   1.000
_cell.length_b   1.000
_cell.length_c   1.000
_cell.angle_alpha   90.00
_cell.angle_beta   90.00
_cell.angle_gamma   90.00
#
_symmetry.space_group_name_H-M   'P 1'
#
loop_
_entity.id
_entity.type
_entity.pdbx_description
1 polymer ?
#
loop_
_entity_poly.entity_id
_entity_poly.type
_entity_poly.pdbx_seq_one_letter_code
_entity_poly.pdbx_strand_id
1 'polypeptide(L)' 'MPLSWSNEIQNRIANDQYRIIVTSPDIALEHDPFHSLLSVILDEAHCISQWGDKFCPIYQRLGTLRAFVPTKVPFLATSA' A
#
# COMPACT_ATOMS: atom_id res chain seq x y z
N MET A 1 6.90 5.83 -18.01
CA MET A 1 5.85 4.81 -17.78
C MET A 1 6.03 4.34 -16.35
N PRO A 2 5.05 4.49 -15.44
CA PRO A 2 5.15 3.81 -14.15
C PRO A 2 5.27 2.31 -14.44
N LEU A 3 6.15 1.63 -13.72
CA LEU A 3 6.35 0.19 -13.86
C LEU A 3 5.00 -0.51 -13.61
N SER A 4 4.40 -1.08 -14.65
CA SER A 4 3.23 -1.94 -14.51
C SER A 4 3.61 -3.13 -13.65
N TRP A 5 2.75 -3.53 -12.70
CA TRP A 5 2.97 -4.72 -11.88
C TRP A 5 3.36 -5.93 -12.76
N SER A 6 4.52 -6.53 -12.51
CA SER A 6 5.09 -7.59 -13.34
C SER A 6 5.70 -8.70 -12.47
N ASN A 7 5.86 -9.89 -13.05
CA ASN A 7 6.51 -11.01 -12.35
C ASN A 7 7.96 -10.69 -11.95
N GLU A 8 8.64 -9.84 -12.73
CA GLU A 8 9.99 -9.38 -12.39
C GLU A 8 9.98 -8.56 -11.11
N ILE A 9 9.08 -7.57 -10.99
CA ILE A 9 8.97 -6.73 -9.79
C ILE A 9 8.60 -7.57 -8.57
N GLN A 10 7.65 -8.50 -8.72
CA GLN A 10 7.28 -9.44 -7.66
C GLN A 10 8.48 -10.24 -7.16
N ASN A 11 9.27 -10.82 -8.08
CA ASN A 11 10.47 -11.56 -7.71
C ASN A 11 11.49 -10.67 -7.00
N ARG A 12 11.67 -9.43 -7.45
CA ARG A 12 12.62 -8.50 -6.83
C ARG A 12 12.18 -8.07 -5.42
N ILE A 13 10.88 -7.87 -5.21
CA ILE A 13 10.30 -7.61 -3.88
C ILE A 13 10.49 -8.81 -2.95
N ALA A 14 10.18 -10.03 -3.43
CA ALA A 14 10.31 -11.26 -2.65
C ALA A 14 11.77 -11.60 -2.28
N ASN A 15 12.75 -11.08 -3.03
CA ASN A 15 14.19 -11.22 -2.75
C ASN A 15 14.77 -10.01 -2.00
N ASP A 16 13.94 -9.19 -1.32
CA ASP A 16 14.33 -8.04 -0.50
C ASP A 16 15.24 -7.03 -1.24
N GLN A 17 15.08 -6.90 -2.57
CA GLN A 17 15.90 -5.98 -3.37
C GLN A 17 15.50 -4.50 -3.22
N TYR A 18 14.39 -4.24 -2.51
CA TYR A 18 13.88 -2.90 -2.25
C TYR A 18 13.72 -2.67 -0.76
N ARG A 19 14.10 -1.47 -0.30
CA ARG A 19 13.84 -1.03 1.07
C ARG A 19 12.54 -0.27 1.23
N ILE A 20 12.12 0.43 0.17
CA ILE A 20 10.91 1.24 0.13
C ILE A 20 10.17 0.89 -1.15
N ILE A 21 8.89 0.59 -1.03
CA ILE A 21 7.97 0.35 -2.14
C ILE A 21 6.92 1.46 -2.05
N VAL A 22 6.90 2.33 -3.05
CA VAL A 22 5.86 3.35 -3.19
C VAL A 22 4.89 2.88 -4.25
N THR A 23 3.60 2.87 -3.92
CA THR A 23 2.56 2.32 -4.79
C THR A 23 1.25 3.08 -4.65
N SER A 24 0.37 2.94 -5.64
CA SER A 24 -1.00 3.43 -5.57
C SER A 24 -1.88 2.48 -4.75
N PRO A 25 -3.03 2.95 -4.23
CA PRO A 25 -3.99 2.10 -3.53
C PRO A 25 -4.44 0.87 -4.34
N ASP A 26 -4.66 1.03 -5.65
CA ASP A 26 -5.15 -0.05 -6.52
C ASP A 26 -4.18 -1.24 -6.53
N ILE A 27 -2.89 -0.97 -6.77
CA ILE A 27 -1.85 -2.00 -6.80
C ILE A 27 -1.68 -2.64 -5.42
N ALA A 28 -1.73 -1.85 -4.34
CA ALA A 28 -1.61 -2.39 -2.97
C ALA A 28 -2.79 -3.31 -2.60
N LEU A 29 -3.98 -3.08 -3.13
CA LEU A 29 -5.17 -3.87 -2.81
C LEU A 29 -5.32 -5.10 -3.71
N GLU A 30 -4.78 -5.06 -4.93
CA GLU A 30 -4.87 -6.16 -5.90
C GLU A 30 -3.74 -7.19 -5.76
N HIS A 31 -2.62 -6.81 -5.17
CA HIS A 31 -1.44 -7.66 -5.06
C HIS A 31 -0.93 -7.75 -3.62
N ASP A 32 -0.39 -8.91 -3.26
CA ASP A 32 0.07 -9.21 -1.90
C ASP A 32 1.61 -9.26 -1.80
N PRO A 33 2.29 -8.13 -1.59
CA PRO A 33 3.71 -8.09 -1.22
C PRO A 33 3.94 -8.18 0.29
N PHE A 34 2.92 -8.49 1.12
CA PHE A 34 2.91 -8.12 2.54
C PHE A 34 3.68 -9.07 3.47
N HIS A 35 4.50 -9.97 2.90
CA HIS A 35 5.09 -11.09 3.64
C HIS A 35 6.34 -10.67 4.43
N SER A 36 7.06 -9.64 3.97
CA SER A 36 8.32 -9.15 4.57
C SER A 36 8.30 -7.63 4.82
N LEU A 37 7.21 -7.09 5.36
CA LEU A 37 7.12 -5.67 5.67
C LEU A 37 7.67 -5.30 7.05
N LEU A 38 8.35 -4.16 7.12
CA LEU A 38 8.74 -3.51 8.38
C LEU A 38 7.68 -2.52 8.87
N SER A 39 6.98 -1.85 7.97
CA SER A 39 5.92 -0.88 8.28
C SER A 39 5.08 -0.58 7.05
N VAL A 40 3.82 -0.18 7.24
CA VAL A 40 2.98 0.42 6.20
C VAL A 40 2.77 1.89 6.54
N ILE A 41 2.98 2.77 5.57
CA ILE A 41 2.81 4.21 5.72
C ILE A 41 1.73 4.67 4.73
N LEU A 42 0.68 5.30 5.24
CA LEU A 42 -0.36 5.96 4.48
C LEU A 42 -0.12 7.46 4.55
N ASP A 43 0.41 8.03 3.48
CA ASP A 43 0.57 9.47 3.37
C ASP A 43 -0.71 10.14 2.87
N GLU A 44 -0.90 11.42 3.23
CA GLU A 44 -2.12 12.18 2.99
C GLU A 44 -3.40 11.42 3.38
N ALA A 45 -3.38 10.79 4.56
CA ALA A 45 -4.45 9.94 5.07
C ALA A 45 -5.80 10.68 5.20
N HIS A 46 -5.79 12.02 5.22
CA HIS A 46 -7.01 12.82 5.15
C HIS A 46 -7.83 12.53 3.87
N CYS A 47 -7.21 12.04 2.79
CA CYS A 47 -7.91 11.62 1.56
C CYS A 47 -8.98 10.55 1.84
N ILE A 48 -8.76 9.69 2.85
CA ILE A 48 -9.70 8.60 3.20
C ILE A 48 -11.04 9.17 3.66
N SER A 49 -11.05 10.28 4.42
CA SER A 49 -12.25 10.82 5.06
C SER A 49 -12.75 12.14 4.48
N GLN A 50 -11.85 13.05 4.08
CA GLN A 50 -12.23 14.40 3.64
C GLN A 50 -12.76 14.42 2.21
N TRP A 51 -12.19 13.59 1.34
CA TRP A 51 -12.58 13.58 -0.07
C TRP A 51 -13.53 12.45 -0.41
N GLY A 52 -13.63 11.44 0.46
CA GLY A 52 -14.61 10.35 0.40
C GLY A 52 -14.76 9.80 -1.03
N ASP A 53 -15.99 9.82 -1.53
CA ASP A 53 -16.36 9.27 -2.84
C ASP A 53 -16.09 10.24 -4.00
N LYS A 54 -15.64 11.47 -3.69
CA LYS A 54 -15.43 12.56 -4.67
C LYS A 54 -14.02 12.57 -5.25
N PHE A 55 -13.06 11.87 -4.66
CA PHE A 55 -11.69 11.76 -5.17
C PHE A 55 -11.07 10.41 -4.79
N CYS A 56 -10.69 9.67 -5.83
CA CYS A 56 -10.07 8.35 -5.73
C CYS A 56 -10.75 7.43 -4.68
N PRO A 57 -12.01 6.97 -4.93
CA PRO A 57 -12.81 6.22 -3.95
C PRO A 57 -12.14 4.98 -3.37
N ILE A 58 -11.13 4.45 -4.07
CA ILE A 58 -10.36 3.30 -3.61
C ILE A 58 -9.57 3.56 -2.31
N TYR A 59 -9.28 4.82 -1.96
CA TYR A 59 -8.66 5.14 -0.67
C TYR A 59 -9.53 4.68 0.52
N GLN A 60 -10.85 4.66 0.39
CA GLN A 60 -11.75 4.13 1.43
C GLN A 60 -11.54 2.63 1.68
N ARG A 61 -11.03 1.89 0.68
CA ARG A 61 -10.77 0.45 0.77
C ARG A 61 -9.42 0.12 1.41
N LEU A 62 -8.53 1.09 1.60
CA LEU A 62 -7.20 0.86 2.20
C LEU A 62 -7.25 0.22 3.60
N GLY A 63 -8.37 0.38 4.32
CA GLY A 63 -8.59 -0.32 5.58
C GLY A 63 -8.51 -1.85 5.47
N THR A 64 -8.83 -2.44 4.31
CA THR A 64 -8.77 -3.90 4.12
C THR A 64 -7.34 -4.43 4.13
N LEU A 65 -6.32 -3.58 3.92
CA LEU A 65 -4.91 -3.96 4.05
C LEU A 65 -4.59 -4.56 5.44
N ARG A 66 -5.32 -4.13 6.49
CA ARG A 66 -5.16 -4.70 7.83
C ARG A 66 -5.49 -6.19 7.93
N ALA A 67 -6.28 -6.73 7.00
CA ALA A 67 -6.58 -8.16 6.96
C ALA A 67 -5.47 -8.98 6.28
N PHE A 68 -4.68 -8.36 5.41
CA PHE A 68 -3.61 -9.01 4.64
C PHE A 68 -2.23 -8.83 5.26
N VAL A 69 -2.00 -7.70 5.94
CA VAL A 69 -0.72 -7.38 6.56
C VAL A 69 -0.58 -8.07 7.92
N PRO A 70 0.56 -8.71 8.23
CA PRO A 70 0.78 -9.34 9.53
C PRO A 70 0.58 -8.36 10.69
N THR A 71 -0.09 -8.81 11.76
CA THR A 71 -0.48 -7.97 12.91
C THR A 71 0.67 -7.26 13.62
N LYS A 72 1.89 -7.79 13.50
CA LYS A 72 3.12 -7.19 14.05
C LYS A 72 3.65 -5.99 13.26
N VAL A 73 3.19 -5.79 12.03
CA VAL A 73 3.66 -4.71 11.16
C VAL A 73 2.86 -3.44 11.50
N PRO A 74 3.54 -2.36 11.95
CA PRO A 74 2.86 -1.11 12.29
C PRO A 74 2.33 -0.40 11.05
N PHE A 75 1.18 0.26 11.22
CA PHE A 75 0.61 1.20 10.26
C PHE A 75 0.80 2.62 10.81
N LEU A 76 1.40 3.49 9.99
CA LEU A 76 1.49 4.92 10.26
C LEU A 76 0.61 5.64 9.25
N ALA A 77 -0.28 6.51 9.73
CA ALA A 77 -1.07 7.40 8.89
C ALA A 77 -0.62 8.83 9.13
N THR A 78 -0.24 9.54 8.07
CA THR A 78 0.24 10.93 8.12
C THR A 78 -0.67 11.84 7.30
N SER A 79 -0.81 13.08 7.75
CA SER A 79 -1.49 14.16 7.03
C SER A 79 -0.89 15.48 7.50
N ALA A 80 -0.91 16.50 6.63
CA ALA A 80 -0.74 17.89 7.03
C ALA A 80 -1.96 18.41 7.80
#